data_AF-A0A8C6JWA1-F1
#
_entry.id   AF-A0A8C6JWA1-F1
#
_cell.length_a   1.000
_cell.length_b   1.000
_cell.length_c   1.000
_cell.angle_alpha   90.00
_cell.angle_beta   90.00
_cell.angle_gamma   90.00
#
_symmetry.space_group_name_H-M   'P 1'
#
loop_
_entity.id
_entity.type
_entity.pdbx_description
1 polymer ?
#
loop_
_entity_poly.entity_id
_entity_poly.type
_entity_poly.pdbx_seq_one_letter_code
_entity_poly.pdbx_strand_id
1 'polypeptide(L)'
;MTLLALDAAGTFTGSYHTAVADTDKQILVSPLQGALQHSSNKGQPTFGFTVQWQFADSITTFVGQCFVDRRGKETLETTWLVREEVPSRRDTWRATRVGTSIFTRVK
;
A
#
# COMPACT_ATOMS: atom_id res chain seq x y z
N MET A 1 0.47 3.49 8.46
CA MET A 1 -0.77 3.71 7.67
C MET A 1 -1.97 3.53 8.57
N THR A 2 -3.08 4.17 8.24
CA THR A 2 -4.37 4.04 8.93
C THR A 2 -5.42 3.66 7.89
N LEU A 3 -6.16 2.57 8.13
CA LEU A 3 -7.25 2.11 7.27
C LEU A 3 -8.59 2.42 7.95
N LEU A 4 -9.55 2.92 7.19
CA LEU A 4 -10.93 3.06 7.64
C LEU A 4 -11.67 1.72 7.53
N ALA A 5 -12.89 1.67 8.08
CA ALA A 5 -13.74 0.50 8.00
C ALA A 5 -14.01 0.11 6.53
N LEU A 6 -14.06 -1.20 6.27
CA LEU A 6 -14.42 -1.72 4.96
C LEU A 6 -15.90 -1.45 4.69
N ASP A 7 -16.22 -1.21 3.42
CA ASP A 7 -17.60 -1.22 2.95
C ASP A 7 -18.10 -2.66 2.67
N ALA A 8 -19.37 -2.79 2.30
CA ALA A 8 -19.99 -4.08 1.99
C ALA A 8 -19.38 -4.80 0.78
N ALA A 9 -18.65 -4.09 -0.09
CA ALA A 9 -17.94 -4.66 -1.24
C ALA A 9 -16.50 -5.06 -0.89
N GLY A 10 -16.04 -4.77 0.33
CA GLY A 10 -14.69 -5.07 0.80
C GLY A 10 -13.67 -4.03 0.35
N THR A 11 -14.14 -2.86 -0.10
CA THR A 11 -13.28 -1.73 -0.40
C THR A 11 -13.01 -0.92 0.86
N PHE A 12 -11.88 -0.24 0.90
CA PHE A 12 -11.49 0.62 2.01
C PHE A 12 -10.72 1.83 1.53
N THR A 13 -10.77 2.89 2.32
CA THR A 13 -9.94 4.08 2.18
C THR A 13 -9.10 4.28 3.43
N GLY A 14 -8.16 5.21 3.38
CA GLY A 14 -7.33 5.51 4.53
C GLY A 14 -6.26 6.56 4.24
N SER A 15 -5.23 6.55 5.07
CA SER A 15 -4.07 7.42 4.92
C SER A 15 -2.75 6.66 5.12
N TYR A 16 -1.75 7.06 4.35
CA TYR A 16 -0.39 6.56 4.41
C TYR A 16 0.55 7.70 4.76
N HIS A 17 1.38 7.50 5.78
CA HIS A 17 2.47 8.40 6.13
C HIS A 17 3.77 7.60 5.99
N THR A 18 4.54 7.87 4.95
CA THR A 18 5.83 7.21 4.74
C THR A 18 6.90 7.83 5.63
N ALA A 19 7.90 7.04 6.04
CA ALA A 19 9.08 7.53 6.75
C ALA A 19 10.24 7.87 5.80
N VAL A 20 10.14 7.47 4.53
CA VAL A 20 11.19 7.62 3.52
C VAL A 20 10.57 8.09 2.20
N ALA A 21 11.32 8.89 1.45
CA ALA A 21 10.96 9.33 0.12
C ALA A 21 12.22 9.60 -0.70
N ASP A 22 12.13 9.42 -2.01
CA ASP A 22 13.20 9.68 -2.97
C ASP A 22 12.93 11.01 -3.69
N THR A 23 12.80 12.07 -2.89
CA THR A 23 12.54 13.44 -3.31
C THR A 23 12.93 14.39 -2.19
N ASP A 24 13.35 15.60 -2.53
CA ASP A 24 13.64 16.66 -1.55
C ASP A 24 12.37 17.37 -1.03
N LYS A 25 11.19 17.01 -1.56
CA LYS A 25 9.91 17.56 -1.11
C LYS A 25 9.57 17.06 0.30
N GLN A 26 8.96 17.92 1.12
CA GLN A 26 8.50 17.55 2.46
C GLN A 26 7.47 16.41 2.37
N ILE A 27 7.67 15.34 3.15
CA ILE A 27 6.72 14.24 3.22
C ILE A 27 5.39 14.73 3.81
N LEU A 28 4.29 14.39 3.13
CA LEU A 28 2.92 14.67 3.56
C LEU A 28 2.12 13.38 3.68
N VAL A 29 1.18 13.36 4.63
CA VAL A 29 0.19 12.28 4.73
C VAL A 29 -0.60 12.21 3.42
N SER A 30 -0.69 11.01 2.86
CA SER A 30 -1.24 10.78 1.53
C SER A 30 -2.43 9.83 1.58
N PRO A 31 -3.51 10.07 0.83
CA PRO A 31 -4.67 9.18 0.81
C PRO A 31 -4.32 7.83 0.19
N LEU A 32 -4.99 6.78 0.67
CA LEU A 32 -4.97 5.46 0.05
C LEU A 32 -6.39 4.95 -0.18
N GLN A 33 -6.53 4.10 -1.18
CA GLN A 33 -7.76 3.36 -1.47
C GLN A 33 -7.41 1.93 -1.90
N GLY A 34 -8.17 0.95 -1.44
CA GLY A 34 -7.92 -0.45 -1.74
C GLY A 34 -9.15 -1.33 -1.62
N ALA A 35 -8.91 -2.63 -1.80
CA ALA A 35 -9.89 -3.67 -1.64
C ALA A 35 -9.27 -4.93 -1.06
N LEU A 36 -10.09 -5.67 -0.33
CA LEU A 36 -9.78 -6.94 0.29
C LEU A 36 -10.62 -8.03 -0.36
N GLN A 37 -10.01 -9.18 -0.64
CA GLN A 37 -10.73 -10.33 -1.19
C GLN A 37 -11.65 -10.93 -0.12
N HIS A 38 -12.95 -10.93 -0.41
CA HIS A 38 -14.00 -11.41 0.49
C HIS A 38 -13.90 -12.92 0.80
N SER A 39 -13.26 -13.70 -0.07
CA SER A 39 -13.30 -15.16 -0.08
C SER A 39 -11.96 -15.78 0.26
N SER A 40 -11.53 -15.64 1.52
CA SER A 40 -10.56 -16.57 2.07
C SER A 40 -11.25 -17.49 3.07
N ASN A 41 -11.49 -18.74 2.68
CA ASN A 41 -11.95 -19.81 3.59
C ASN A 41 -10.98 -20.06 4.76
N LYS A 42 -9.82 -19.37 4.78
CA LYS A 42 -8.70 -19.53 5.72
C LYS A 42 -8.51 -18.33 6.66
N GLY A 43 -9.42 -17.35 6.65
CA GLY A 43 -9.41 -16.18 7.56
C GLY A 43 -8.24 -15.21 7.38
N GLN A 44 -7.51 -15.30 6.27
CA GLN A 44 -6.28 -14.55 5.96
C GLN A 44 -6.37 -14.03 4.51
N PRO A 45 -7.22 -13.02 4.25
CA PRO A 45 -7.51 -12.57 2.90
C PRO A 45 -6.33 -11.82 2.28
N THR A 46 -6.23 -11.92 0.95
CA THR A 46 -5.35 -11.05 0.17
C THR A 46 -6.02 -9.69 -0.01
N PHE A 47 -5.20 -8.66 -0.17
CA PHE A 47 -5.67 -7.30 -0.38
C PHE A 47 -4.73 -6.55 -1.31
N GLY A 48 -5.22 -5.45 -1.86
CA GLY A 48 -4.40 -4.48 -2.56
C GLY A 48 -4.89 -3.07 -2.28
N PHE A 49 -3.97 -2.11 -2.27
CA PHE A 49 -4.31 -0.69 -2.17
C PHE A 49 -3.33 0.18 -2.94
N THR A 50 -3.78 1.38 -3.27
CA THR A 50 -3.03 2.39 -3.99
C THR A 50 -2.89 3.63 -3.13
N VAL A 51 -1.69 4.19 -3.05
CA VAL A 51 -1.36 5.44 -2.36
C VAL A 51 -1.11 6.51 -3.42
N GLN A 52 -1.86 7.61 -3.32
CA GLN A 52 -1.67 8.80 -4.17
C GLN A 52 -0.87 9.84 -3.39
N TRP A 53 0.42 9.97 -3.70
CA TRP A 53 1.33 10.82 -2.94
C TRP A 53 0.97 12.30 -3.08
N GLN A 54 0.74 12.99 -1.94
CA GLN A 54 0.41 14.42 -1.92
C GLN A 54 1.63 15.33 -2.10
N PHE A 55 2.83 14.76 -2.08
CA PHE A 55 4.09 15.48 -2.14
C PHE A 55 4.98 15.02 -3.29
N ALA A 56 4.52 14.13 -4.18
CA ALA A 56 5.31 13.62 -5.29
C ALA A 56 4.42 13.24 -6.47
N ASP A 57 4.92 13.41 -7.69
CA ASP A 57 4.25 13.05 -8.93
C ASP A 57 4.46 11.55 -9.21
N SER A 58 4.04 10.73 -8.27
CA SER A 58 4.17 9.28 -8.30
C SER A 58 2.97 8.61 -7.64
N ILE A 59 2.82 7.32 -7.88
CA ILE A 59 1.79 6.50 -7.26
C ILE A 59 2.43 5.20 -6.77
N THR A 60 1.92 4.65 -5.68
CA THR A 60 2.40 3.34 -5.20
C THR A 60 1.24 2.40 -5.01
N THR A 61 1.32 1.20 -5.58
CA THR A 61 0.39 0.12 -5.27
C THR A 61 1.07 -0.90 -4.38
N PHE A 62 0.35 -1.38 -3.37
CA PHE A 62 0.71 -2.47 -2.50
C PHE A 62 -0.25 -3.63 -2.76
N VAL A 63 0.29 -4.83 -2.80
CA VAL A 63 -0.48 -6.09 -2.80
C VAL A 63 0.09 -6.99 -1.73
N GLY A 64 -0.77 -7.72 -1.03
CA GLY A 64 -0.30 -8.55 0.07
C GLY A 64 -1.35 -9.44 0.68
N GLN A 65 -0.96 -10.07 1.79
CA GLN A 65 -1.80 -10.94 2.59
C GLN A 65 -1.59 -10.67 4.08
N CYS A 66 -2.69 -10.73 4.84
CA CYS A 66 -2.63 -10.69 6.30
C CYS A 66 -2.38 -12.11 6.83
N PHE A 67 -1.39 -12.25 7.72
CA PHE A 67 -1.09 -13.47 8.44
C PHE A 67 -1.27 -13.30 9.94
N VAL A 68 -1.80 -14.33 10.60
CA VAL A 68 -1.96 -14.36 12.06
C VAL A 68 -1.16 -15.53 12.63
N ASP A 69 -0.22 -15.24 13.52
CA ASP A 69 0.60 -16.28 14.14
C ASP A 69 -0.13 -17.03 15.26
N ARG A 70 0.51 -18.06 15.82
CA ARG A 70 -0.05 -18.87 16.93
C ARG A 70 -0.34 -18.07 18.20
N ARG A 71 0.23 -16.87 18.35
CA ARG A 71 0.04 -15.97 19.49
C ARG A 71 -0.99 -14.87 19.18
N GLY A 72 -1.63 -14.91 18.01
CA GLY A 72 -2.59 -13.91 17.57
C GLY A 72 -1.94 -12.63 17.02
N LYS A 73 -0.63 -12.61 16.76
CA LYS A 73 0.04 -11.44 16.19
C LYS A 73 -0.26 -11.36 14.70
N GLU A 74 -0.88 -10.26 14.29
CA GLU A 74 -1.17 -9.95 12.89
C GLU A 74 0.04 -9.31 12.20
N THR A 75 0.33 -9.76 10.98
CA THR A 75 1.37 -9.23 10.11
C THR A 75 0.82 -9.09 8.70
N LEU A 76 1.05 -7.95 8.05
CA LEU A 76 0.77 -7.78 6.63
C LEU A 76 2.06 -7.95 5.85
N GLU A 77 2.16 -8.99 5.04
CA GLU A 77 3.27 -9.16 4.11
C GLU A 77 2.88 -8.60 2.75
N THR A 78 3.64 -7.62 2.26
CA THR A 78 3.31 -6.92 1.03
C THR A 78 4.49 -6.79 0.07
N THR A 79 4.16 -6.77 -1.21
CA THR A 79 5.01 -6.30 -2.30
C THR A 79 4.40 -5.02 -2.85
N TRP A 80 5.24 -4.07 -3.24
CA TRP A 80 4.79 -2.81 -3.79
C TRP A 80 5.51 -2.45 -5.09
N LEU A 81 4.82 -1.64 -5.89
CA LEU A 81 5.36 -0.97 -7.07
C LEU A 81 5.20 0.53 -6.89
N VAL A 82 6.30 1.29 -6.95
CA VAL A 82 6.27 2.75 -7.09
C VAL A 82 6.36 3.06 -8.58
N ARG A 83 5.42 3.86 -9.07
CA ARG A 83 5.39 4.36 -10.44
C ARG A 83 5.60 5.87 -10.44
N GLU A 84 6.71 6.30 -11.01
CA GLU A 84 7.02 7.71 -11.23
C GLU A 84 6.36 8.22 -12.51
N GLU A 85 5.94 9.48 -12.49
CA GLU A 85 5.66 10.22 -13.71
C GLU A 85 6.96 10.43 -14.49
N VAL A 86 6.92 10.20 -15.80
CA VAL A 86 8.05 10.44 -16.69
C VAL A 86 7.65 11.29 -17.89
N PRO A 87 8.55 12.16 -18.40
CA PRO A 87 8.20 13.11 -19.45
C PRO A 87 7.78 12.47 -20.77
N SER A 88 8.20 11.23 -21.03
CA SER A 88 7.91 10.56 -22.30
C SER A 88 7.76 9.05 -22.15
N ARG A 89 7.08 8.43 -23.13
CA ARG A 89 6.98 6.97 -23.23
C ARG A 89 8.34 6.28 -23.32
N ARG A 90 9.38 6.95 -23.83
CA ARG A 90 10.73 6.36 -23.95
C ARG A 90 11.39 6.18 -22.60
N ASP A 91 10.93 6.87 -21.56
CA ASP A 91 11.48 6.80 -20.20
C ASP A 91 10.75 5.78 -19.31
N THR A 92 9.71 5.10 -19.82
CA THR A 92 8.90 4.18 -19.01
C THR A 92 9.68 3.00 -18.44
N TRP A 93 10.81 2.63 -19.07
CA TRP A 93 11.67 1.52 -18.66
C TRP A 93 12.28 1.73 -17.27
N ARG A 94 12.49 2.99 -16.85
CA ARG A 94 13.06 3.34 -15.54
C ARG A 94 12.02 3.81 -14.52
N ALA A 95 10.76 3.92 -14.92
CA ALA A 95 9.72 4.60 -14.14
C ALA A 95 9.10 3.73 -13.03
N THR A 96 9.49 2.46 -12.90
CA THR A 96 8.88 1.54 -11.93
C THR A 96 9.94 0.91 -11.03
N ARG A 97 9.79 1.14 -9.73
CA ARG A 97 10.57 0.49 -8.67
C ARG A 97 9.72 -0.56 -7.97
N VAL A 98 10.35 -1.61 -7.46
CA VAL A 98 9.71 -2.72 -6.75
C VAL A 98 10.38 -2.94 -5.40
N GLY A 99 9.59 -3.32 -4.39
CA GLY A 99 10.11 -3.71 -3.10
C GLY A 99 9.07 -4.42 -2.25
N THR A 100 9.44 -4.73 -1.01
CA THR A 100 8.58 -5.41 -0.05
C THR A 100 8.45 -4.60 1.23
N SER A 101 7.37 -4.78 1.97
CA SER A 101 7.19 -4.22 3.30
C SER A 101 6.41 -5.17 4.19
N ILE A 102 6.78 -5.20 5.46
CA ILE A 102 6.10 -5.99 6.48
C ILE A 102 5.52 -5.01 7.50
N PHE A 103 4.19 -5.04 7.67
CA PHE A 103 3.50 -4.18 8.63
C PHE A 103 3.02 -4.99 9.83
N THR A 104 3.13 -4.39 11.02
CA THR A 104 2.53 -4.90 12.24
C THR A 104 1.59 -3.87 12.83
N ARG A 105 0.55 -4.32 13.54
CA ARG A 105 -0.39 -3.42 14.23
C ARG A 105 0.35 -2.55 15.25
N VAL A 106 0.13 -1.23 15.18
CA VAL A 106 0.60 -0.28 16.20
C VAL A 106 -0.24 -0.48 17.46
N LYS A 107 0.40 -0.46 18.64
CA LYS A 107 -0.26 -0.58 19.94
C LYS A 107 -0.76 0.77 20.43
#